data_AF-A0A813A7G2-F1
#
_entry.id   AF-A0A813A7G2-F1
#
_cell.length_a   1.000
_cell.length_b   1.000
_cell.length_c   1.000
_cell.angle_alpha   90.00
_cell.angle_beta   90.00
_cell.angle_gamma   90.00
#
_symmetry.space_group_name_H-M   'P 1'
#
loop_
_entity.id
_entity.type
_entity.pdbx_description
1 polymer ?
#
loop_
_entity_poly.entity_id
_entity_poly.type
_entity_poly.pdbx_seq_one_letter_code
_entity_poly.pdbx_strand_id
1 'polypeptide(L)'
;MAGDRGAAVLWEPSAYKDANSERVNVCLEATEEALAEVARWEKAAVELAVKHGAAMFGKPLSQAQLQERFQSCLKTSAQGVTFLKLKATLPNVRFWDNEGKREAPSSLRGRKVLVAVQPRQLWVMNQQCGLLLELQDVKLDDGVEECPL
;
A
#
# COMPACT_ATOMS: atom_id res chain seq x y z
N MET A 1 -21.41 -10.82 15.76
CA MET A 1 -20.17 -11.37 15.17
C MET A 1 -19.42 -10.21 14.52
N ALA A 2 -18.44 -9.64 15.23
CA ALA A 2 -17.62 -8.56 14.69
C ALA A 2 -16.62 -9.19 13.72
N GLY A 3 -16.89 -9.06 12.42
CA GLY A 3 -16.04 -9.60 11.37
C GLY A 3 -14.63 -9.02 11.45
N ASP A 4 -13.66 -9.93 11.31
CA ASP A 4 -12.23 -9.70 11.21
C ASP A 4 -11.93 -8.78 10.00
N ARG A 5 -11.96 -7.47 10.22
CA ARG A 5 -11.93 -6.46 9.14
C ARG A 5 -10.56 -5.83 8.90
N GLY A 6 -9.55 -6.19 9.70
CA GLY A 6 -8.19 -5.63 9.58
C GLY A 6 -7.29 -6.44 8.64
N ALA A 7 -6.42 -5.75 7.90
CA ALA A 7 -5.31 -6.36 7.18
C ALA A 7 -4.12 -6.55 8.11
N ALA A 8 -3.41 -7.68 8.03
CA ALA A 8 -2.20 -7.89 8.81
C ALA A 8 -1.00 -7.16 8.19
N VAL A 9 -0.18 -6.47 9.00
CA VAL A 9 1.11 -5.95 8.54
C VAL A 9 2.12 -7.10 8.49
N LEU A 10 2.65 -7.41 7.31
CA LEU A 10 3.45 -8.63 7.12
C LEU A 10 4.89 -8.51 7.64
N TRP A 11 5.48 -7.33 7.48
CA TRP A 11 6.88 -7.06 7.80
C TRP A 11 7.00 -5.70 8.47
N GLU A 12 8.08 -5.50 9.22
CA GLU A 12 8.38 -4.17 9.74
C GLU A 12 8.54 -3.18 8.59
N PRO A 13 7.99 -1.96 8.73
CA PRO A 13 8.20 -0.92 7.74
C PRO A 13 9.69 -0.70 7.55
N SER A 14 10.12 -0.76 6.29
CA SER A 14 11.54 -0.68 5.95
C SER A 14 11.77 0.30 4.82
N ALA A 15 12.79 1.12 5.02
CA ALA A 15 13.31 2.01 4.00
C ALA A 15 13.98 1.23 2.87
N TYR A 16 13.99 1.82 1.68
CA TYR A 16 14.66 1.23 0.54
C TYR A 16 16.11 1.70 0.49
N LYS A 17 17.06 0.78 0.72
CA LYS A 17 18.52 0.98 0.60
C LYS A 17 19.16 2.00 1.55
N ASP A 18 18.39 2.76 2.31
CA ASP A 18 18.88 3.74 3.28
C ASP A 18 18.16 3.55 4.62
N ALA A 19 18.87 3.03 5.63
CA ALA A 19 18.30 2.74 6.94
C ALA A 19 17.80 4.00 7.68
N ASN A 20 18.26 5.20 7.28
CA ASN A 20 17.87 6.46 7.92
C ASN A 20 16.69 7.15 7.22
N SER A 21 16.14 6.57 6.14
CA SER A 21 15.02 7.18 5.45
C SER A 21 13.73 7.04 6.26
N GLU A 22 13.10 8.17 6.57
CA GLU A 22 11.76 8.23 7.15
C GLU A 22 10.67 7.71 6.19
N ARG A 23 11.02 7.59 4.90
CA ARG A 23 10.13 7.07 3.86
C ARG A 23 10.32 5.57 3.67
N VAL A 24 9.36 4.81 4.17
CA VAL A 24 9.39 3.36 4.22
C VAL A 24 8.35 2.72 3.30
N ASN A 25 8.51 1.42 3.07
CA ASN A 25 7.45 0.58 2.52
C ASN A 25 6.69 -0.07 3.66
N VAL A 26 5.35 -0.08 3.57
CA VAL A 26 4.48 -0.86 4.45
C VAL A 26 3.80 -1.92 3.60
N CYS A 27 3.86 -3.16 4.03
CA CYS A 27 3.29 -4.29 3.30
C CYS A 27 2.18 -4.93 4.12
N LEU A 28 0.97 -4.89 3.57
CA LEU A 28 -0.22 -5.42 4.19
C LEU A 28 -0.63 -6.69 3.47
N GLU A 29 -1.16 -7.66 4.20
CA GLU A 29 -1.89 -8.76 3.59
C GLU A 29 -3.01 -8.22 2.70
N ALA A 30 -3.16 -8.79 1.51
CA ALA A 30 -4.15 -8.33 0.56
C ALA A 30 -5.52 -8.95 0.87
N THR A 31 -6.38 -8.21 1.56
CA THR A 31 -7.80 -8.59 1.74
C THR A 31 -8.55 -8.50 0.41
N GLU A 32 -9.67 -9.21 0.28
CA GLU A 32 -10.51 -9.15 -0.93
C GLU A 32 -10.96 -7.72 -1.25
N GLU A 33 -11.30 -6.94 -0.23
CA GLU A 33 -11.66 -5.52 -0.37
C GLU A 33 -10.49 -4.68 -0.92
N ALA A 34 -9.29 -4.87 -0.37
CA ALA A 34 -8.10 -4.18 -0.84
C ALA A 34 -7.75 -4.56 -2.29
N LEU A 35 -7.89 -5.85 -2.65
CA LEU A 35 -7.68 -6.33 -4.01
C LEU A 35 -8.63 -5.64 -5.00
N ALA A 36 -9.93 -5.59 -4.67
CA ALA A 36 -10.94 -4.99 -5.53
C ALA A 36 -10.73 -3.48 -5.72
N GLU A 37 -10.46 -2.75 -4.63
CA GLU A 37 -10.30 -1.30 -4.68
C GLU A 37 -9.00 -0.89 -5.39
N VAL A 38 -7.90 -1.61 -5.14
CA VAL A 38 -6.62 -1.36 -5.84
C VAL A 38 -6.75 -1.67 -7.32
N ALA A 39 -7.38 -2.79 -7.70
CA ALA A 39 -7.64 -3.10 -9.11
C ALA A 39 -8.45 -2.00 -9.81
N ARG A 40 -9.43 -1.42 -9.11
CA ARG A 40 -10.22 -0.28 -9.62
C ARG A 40 -9.35 0.95 -9.86
N TRP A 41 -8.50 1.32 -8.91
CA TRP A 41 -7.57 2.46 -9.06
C TRP A 41 -6.54 2.23 -10.15
N GLU A 42 -5.97 1.04 -10.25
CA GLU A 42 -4.96 0.70 -11.26
C GLU A 42 -5.55 0.70 -12.67
N LYS A 43 -6.77 0.19 -12.83
CA LYS A 43 -7.49 0.30 -14.11
C LYS A 43 -7.67 1.76 -14.53
N ALA A 44 -8.14 2.62 -13.62
CA ALA A 44 -8.30 4.05 -13.89
C ALA A 44 -6.96 4.72 -14.22
N ALA A 45 -5.88 4.33 -13.52
CA ALA A 45 -4.54 4.86 -13.77
C ALA A 45 -4.01 4.46 -15.16
N VAL A 46 -4.24 3.21 -15.60
CA VAL A 46 -3.90 2.75 -16.96
C VAL A 46 -4.68 3.53 -18.01
N GLU A 47 -5.98 3.72 -17.82
CA GLU A 47 -6.83 4.48 -18.76
C GLU A 47 -6.36 5.94 -18.89
N LEU A 48 -5.97 6.58 -17.79
CA LEU A 48 -5.35 7.91 -17.79
C LEU A 48 -3.98 7.90 -18.50
N ALA A 49 -3.16 6.88 -18.24
CA ALA A 49 -1.85 6.74 -18.86
C ALA A 49 -1.95 6.58 -20.39
N VAL A 50 -2.97 5.88 -20.90
CA VAL A 50 -3.21 5.76 -22.34
C VAL A 50 -3.49 7.13 -22.96
N LYS A 51 -4.36 7.92 -22.34
CA LYS A 51 -4.73 9.26 -22.83
C LYS A 51 -3.54 10.22 -22.89
N HIS A 52 -2.61 10.09 -21.95
CA HIS A 52 -1.43 10.96 -21.84
C HIS A 52 -0.12 10.28 -22.25
N GLY A 53 -0.19 9.11 -22.88
CA GLY A 53 0.96 8.22 -23.09
C GLY A 53 2.10 8.87 -23.88
N ALA A 54 1.77 9.69 -24.88
CA ALA A 54 2.77 10.43 -25.66
C ALA A 54 3.61 11.39 -24.80
N ALA A 55 2.98 12.10 -23.86
CA ALA A 55 3.68 13.01 -22.95
C ALA A 55 4.49 12.24 -21.90
N MET A 56 3.97 11.10 -21.42
CA MET A 56 4.59 10.32 -20.35
C MET A 56 5.75 9.44 -20.82
N PHE A 57 5.67 8.89 -22.03
CA PHE A 57 6.60 7.88 -22.56
C PHE A 57 7.33 8.32 -23.84
N GLY A 58 7.11 9.56 -24.29
CA GLY A 58 7.66 10.10 -25.53
C GLY A 58 7.03 9.52 -26.81
N LYS A 59 6.04 8.61 -26.68
CA LYS A 59 5.29 8.03 -27.79
C LYS A 59 3.92 7.54 -27.32
N PRO A 60 2.90 7.53 -28.18
CA PRO A 60 1.64 6.88 -27.85
C PRO A 60 1.86 5.38 -27.61
N LEU A 61 1.19 4.85 -26.59
CA LEU A 61 1.18 3.43 -26.26
C LEU A 61 -0.26 2.92 -26.30
N SER A 62 -0.46 1.69 -26.78
CA SER A 62 -1.76 1.04 -26.66
C SER A 62 -2.05 0.65 -25.20
N GLN A 63 -3.31 0.40 -24.90
CA GLN A 63 -3.72 -0.08 -23.57
C GLN A 63 -2.98 -1.37 -23.17
N ALA A 64 -2.85 -2.33 -24.08
CA ALA A 64 -2.12 -3.58 -23.84
C ALA A 64 -0.64 -3.33 -23.51
N GLN A 65 0.03 -2.46 -24.29
CA GLN A 65 1.43 -2.11 -24.05
C GLN A 65 1.62 -1.40 -22.70
N LEU A 66 0.63 -0.62 -22.25
CA LEU A 66 0.67 0.02 -20.93
C LEU A 66 0.42 -0.96 -19.80
N GLN A 67 -0.51 -1.89 -19.97
CA GLN A 67 -0.76 -2.95 -18.98
C GLN A 67 0.49 -3.80 -18.73
N GLU A 68 1.24 -4.15 -19.78
CA GLU A 68 2.52 -4.88 -19.65
C GLU A 68 3.60 -4.07 -18.91
N ARG A 69 3.54 -2.74 -18.99
CA ARG A 69 4.51 -1.82 -18.36
C ARG A 69 4.10 -1.43 -16.94
N PHE A 70 2.83 -1.63 -16.60
CA PHE A 70 2.26 -1.20 -15.34
C PHE A 70 2.75 -2.10 -14.19
N GLN A 71 3.25 -1.48 -13.16
CA GLN A 71 3.74 -2.11 -11.95
C GLN A 71 2.68 -1.95 -10.87
N SER A 72 1.95 -3.04 -10.61
CA SER A 72 0.91 -3.06 -9.60
C SER A 72 1.46 -2.83 -8.19
N CYS A 73 0.67 -2.19 -7.33
CA CYS A 73 0.88 -2.09 -5.89
C CYS A 73 0.63 -3.43 -5.19
N LEU A 74 -0.12 -4.33 -5.82
CA LEU A 74 -0.26 -5.72 -5.40
C LEU A 74 0.95 -6.51 -5.87
N LYS A 75 1.57 -7.23 -4.94
CA LYS A 75 2.78 -8.02 -5.17
C LYS A 75 2.56 -9.42 -4.60
N THR A 76 3.25 -10.39 -5.17
CA THR A 76 3.30 -11.75 -4.64
C THR A 76 4.74 -12.06 -4.24
N SER A 77 4.94 -12.54 -3.02
CA SER A 77 6.25 -12.95 -2.53
C SER A 77 6.71 -14.26 -3.18
N ALA A 78 7.99 -14.60 -3.02
CA ALA A 78 8.51 -15.90 -3.47
C ALA A 78 7.81 -17.09 -2.80
N GLN A 79 7.25 -16.88 -1.60
CA GLN A 79 6.49 -17.87 -0.84
C GLN A 79 5.00 -17.93 -1.26
N GLY A 80 4.59 -17.18 -2.27
CA GLY A 80 3.22 -17.18 -2.79
C GLY A 80 2.23 -16.29 -2.02
N VAL A 81 2.71 -15.47 -1.07
CA VAL A 81 1.84 -14.56 -0.30
C VAL A 81 1.58 -13.30 -1.12
N THR A 82 0.31 -12.98 -1.38
CA THR A 82 -0.09 -11.74 -2.04
C THR A 82 -0.29 -10.62 -1.02
N PHE A 83 0.30 -9.46 -1.30
CA PHE A 83 0.33 -8.33 -0.38
C PHE A 83 0.19 -7.00 -1.11
N LEU A 84 -0.39 -6.02 -0.43
CA LEU A 84 -0.44 -4.64 -0.87
C LEU A 84 0.80 -3.90 -0.37
N LYS A 85 1.57 -3.34 -1.29
CA LYS A 85 2.73 -2.50 -0.99
C LYS A 85 2.37 -1.03 -1.02
N LEU A 86 2.49 -0.38 0.13
CA LEU A 86 2.26 1.05 0.33
C LEU A 86 3.57 1.79 0.59
N LYS A 87 3.57 3.09 0.31
CA LYS A 87 4.59 4.02 0.81
C LYS A 87 4.06 4.72 2.06
N ALA A 88 4.95 5.01 2.99
CA ALA A 88 4.64 5.83 4.15
C ALA A 88 5.83 6.73 4.47
N THR A 89 5.56 7.93 4.96
CA THR A 89 6.54 8.72 5.70
C THR A 89 6.15 8.60 7.16
N LEU A 90 6.83 7.75 7.93
CA LEU A 90 6.34 7.31 9.26
C LEU A 90 5.98 8.48 10.20
N PRO A 91 6.77 9.57 10.31
CA PRO A 91 6.41 10.71 11.14
C PRO A 91 5.08 11.38 10.77
N ASN A 92 4.60 11.21 9.53
CA ASN A 92 3.35 11.79 9.04
C ASN A 92 2.16 10.84 9.15
N VAL A 93 2.39 9.57 9.47
CA VAL A 93 1.30 8.59 9.63
C VAL A 93 0.65 8.80 10.98
N ARG A 94 -0.68 8.91 10.99
CA ARG A 94 -1.46 9.04 12.23
C ARG A 94 -1.91 7.67 12.70
N PHE A 95 -1.75 7.41 13.99
CA PHE A 95 -2.17 6.17 14.63
C PHE A 95 -3.43 6.40 15.46
N TRP A 96 -4.33 5.42 15.38
CA TRP A 96 -5.62 5.44 16.03
C TRP A 96 -5.88 4.10 16.71
N ASP A 97 -6.69 4.11 17.76
CA ASP A 97 -7.31 2.93 18.35
C ASP A 97 -8.81 3.17 18.55
N ASN A 98 -9.44 2.45 19.48
CA ASN A 98 -10.85 2.63 19.79
C ASN A 98 -11.13 3.84 20.71
N GLU A 99 -10.11 4.39 21.37
CA GLU A 99 -10.20 5.53 22.27
C GLU A 99 -9.87 6.85 21.55
N GLY A 100 -9.09 6.79 20.46
CA GLY A 100 -8.85 7.93 19.59
C GLY A 100 -7.46 7.92 18.98
N LYS A 101 -6.88 9.11 18.80
CA LYS A 101 -5.52 9.27 18.30
C LYS A 101 -4.53 8.83 19.38
N ARG A 102 -3.51 8.07 18.99
CA ARG A 102 -2.45 7.58 19.87
C ARG A 102 -1.06 7.73 19.24
N GLU A 103 -0.05 7.41 20.03
CA GLU A 103 1.32 7.29 19.55
C GLU A 103 1.54 6.02 18.73
N ALA A 104 2.51 6.08 17.81
CA ALA A 104 2.93 4.93 17.02
C ALA A 104 3.43 3.80 17.92
N PRO A 105 3.07 2.53 17.63
CA PRO A 105 3.61 1.41 18.38
C PRO A 105 5.10 1.20 18.05
N SER A 106 5.82 0.50 18.94
CA SER A 106 7.23 0.14 18.72
C SER A 106 7.44 -0.83 17.55
N SER A 107 6.38 -1.56 17.16
CA SER A 107 6.38 -2.53 16.07
C SER A 107 4.99 -2.60 15.44
N LEU A 108 4.96 -2.64 14.12
CA LEU A 108 3.72 -2.83 13.36
C LEU A 108 3.55 -4.25 12.85
N ARG A 109 4.63 -5.02 12.75
CA ARG A 109 4.60 -6.38 12.21
C ARG A 109 3.60 -7.27 12.97
N GLY A 110 2.83 -8.03 12.22
CA GLY A 110 1.84 -8.99 12.73
C GLY A 110 0.55 -8.35 13.25
N ARG A 111 0.49 -7.03 13.41
CA ARG A 111 -0.72 -6.36 13.88
C ARG A 111 -1.79 -6.33 12.80
N LYS A 112 -3.04 -6.53 13.20
CA LYS A 112 -4.21 -6.29 12.36
C LYS A 112 -4.52 -4.80 12.38
N VAL A 113 -4.69 -4.23 11.19
CA VAL A 113 -4.88 -2.80 11.03
C VAL A 113 -5.96 -2.49 10.01
N LEU A 114 -6.69 -1.40 10.25
CA LEU A 114 -7.44 -0.70 9.22
C LEU A 114 -6.62 0.50 8.77
N VAL A 115 -6.53 0.72 7.47
CA VAL A 115 -5.67 1.78 6.91
C VAL A 115 -6.44 2.74 6.03
N ALA A 116 -6.11 4.02 6.12
CA ALA A 116 -6.49 5.01 5.13
C ALA A 116 -5.34 5.20 4.13
N VAL A 117 -5.64 4.98 2.85
CA VAL A 117 -4.66 5.02 1.77
C VAL A 117 -5.07 6.08 0.75
N GLN A 118 -4.10 6.85 0.27
CA GLN A 118 -4.31 7.87 -0.74
C GLN A 118 -3.51 7.57 -2.01
N PRO A 119 -4.15 7.53 -3.20
CA PRO A 119 -3.43 7.60 -4.47
C PRO A 119 -2.76 8.97 -4.62
N ARG A 120 -1.42 8.99 -4.71
CA ARG A 120 -0.65 10.24 -4.78
C ARG A 120 -0.23 10.61 -6.19
N GLN A 121 0.35 9.68 -6.94
CA GLN A 121 0.84 9.94 -8.29
C GLN A 121 0.97 8.66 -9.11
N LEU A 122 0.93 8.80 -10.43
CA LEU A 122 1.40 7.81 -11.39
C LEU A 122 2.89 8.10 -11.65
N TRP A 123 3.78 7.20 -11.23
CA TRP A 123 5.20 7.34 -11.50
C TRP A 123 5.56 6.71 -12.84
N VAL A 124 6.60 7.22 -13.49
CA VAL A 124 7.18 6.65 -14.72
C VAL A 124 8.69 6.55 -14.55
N MET A 125 9.26 5.38 -14.79
CA MET A 125 10.71 5.16 -14.75
C MET A 125 11.06 4.00 -15.67
N ASN A 126 12.12 4.14 -16.48
CA ASN A 126 12.62 3.08 -17.37
C ASN A 126 11.53 2.41 -18.24
N GLN A 127 10.63 3.21 -18.83
CA GLN A 127 9.48 2.74 -19.62
C GLN A 127 8.47 1.86 -18.87
N GLN A 128 8.55 1.82 -17.54
CA GLN A 128 7.53 1.28 -16.64
C GLN A 128 6.77 2.42 -15.98
N CYS A 129 5.57 2.13 -15.53
CA CYS A 129 4.80 3.05 -14.71
C CYS A 129 4.06 2.31 -13.61
N GLY A 130 3.55 3.03 -12.61
CA GLY A 130 2.73 2.43 -11.57
C GLY A 130 2.11 3.47 -10.68
N LEU A 131 1.09 3.07 -9.94
CA LEU A 131 0.48 3.95 -8.94
C LEU A 131 1.36 4.01 -7.69
N LEU A 132 1.46 5.18 -7.08
CA LEU A 132 2.01 5.34 -5.74
C LEU A 132 0.85 5.54 -4.77
N LEU A 133 0.64 4.55 -3.91
CA LEU A 133 -0.30 4.60 -2.81
C LEU A 133 0.43 4.97 -1.53
N GLU A 134 -0.06 5.99 -0.83
CA GLU A 134 0.52 6.48 0.41
C GLU A 134 -0.40 6.26 1.61
N LEU A 135 0.14 5.62 2.63
CA LEU A 135 -0.51 5.41 3.91
C LEU A 135 -0.60 6.73 4.69
N GLN A 136 -1.80 7.09 5.14
CA GLN A 136 -2.05 8.32 5.91
C GLN A 136 -2.42 8.03 7.36
N ASP A 137 -3.31 7.06 7.56
CA ASP A 137 -3.84 6.71 8.87
C ASP A 137 -3.82 5.20 9.07
N VAL A 138 -3.50 4.78 10.29
CA VAL A 138 -3.52 3.38 10.73
C VAL A 138 -4.37 3.31 11.99
N LYS A 139 -5.45 2.56 11.95
CA LYS A 139 -6.17 2.16 13.15
C LYS A 139 -5.72 0.76 13.55
N LEU A 140 -5.15 0.65 14.75
CA LEU A 140 -4.73 -0.61 15.34
C LEU A 140 -5.96 -1.36 15.85
N ASP A 141 -6.07 -2.64 15.48
CA ASP A 141 -6.99 -3.57 16.13
C ASP A 141 -6.21 -4.28 17.25
N ASP A 142 -5.98 -3.56 18.35
CA ASP A 142 -5.32 -4.08 19.55
C ASP A 142 -6.29 -4.99 20.33
N GLY A 143 -6.82 -6.03 19.65
CA GLY A 143 -7.68 -7.04 20.28
C GLY A 143 -7.15 -7.42 21.66
N VAL A 144 -8.07 -7.52 22.63
CA VAL A 144 -7.78 -7.67 24.07
C VAL A 144 -6.55 -8.56 24.27
N GLU A 145 -5.49 -7.97 24.81
CA GLU A 145 -4.27 -8.66 25.21
C GLU A 145 -4.69 -9.88 26.03
N GLU A 146 -4.51 -11.10 25.51
CA GLU A 146 -4.75 -12.29 26.31
C GLU A 146 -3.80 -12.20 27.50
N CYS A 147 -4.34 -11.91 28.69
CA CYS A 147 -3.60 -11.97 29.95
C CYS A 147 -2.80 -13.28 29.97
N PRO A 148 -1.48 -13.24 30.15
CA PRO A 148 -0.73 -14.46 30.38
C PRO A 148 -1.27 -15.08 31.68
N LEU A 149 -1.81 -16.29 31.58
CA LEU A 149 -2.06 -17.15 32.75
C LEU A 149 -0.73 -17.45 33.45
#